data_AF-A0A7K1STE3-F1
#
_entry.id   AF-A0A7K1STE3-F1
#
_cell.length_a   1.000
_cell.length_b   1.000
_cell.length_c   1.000
_cell.angle_alpha   90.00
_cell.angle_beta   90.00
_cell.angle_gamma   90.00
#
_symmetry.space_group_name_H-M   'P 1'
#
loop_
_entity.id
_entity.type
_entity.pdbx_description
1 polymer ?
#
loop_
_entity_poly.entity_id
_entity_poly.type
_entity_poly.pdbx_seq_one_letter_code
_entity_poly.pdbx_strand_id
1 'polypeptide(L)' 'MEALEFITKLKDNQILVPPNIQSALESNKDKEIRVIVLIEDNGTHTFHHHDPIVQQTVQEQFLKGYADSDSIYDNSI' A
#
# COMPACT_ATOMS: atom_id res chain seq x y z
N MET A 1 10.77 -6.13 12.88
CA MET A 1 9.65 -5.37 12.28
C MET A 1 8.39 -6.08 12.69
N GLU A 2 7.42 -5.34 13.23
CA GLU A 2 6.13 -5.86 13.66
C GLU A 2 5.04 -5.24 12.79
N ALA A 3 4.02 -6.01 12.42
CA ALA A 3 2.91 -5.54 11.61
C ALA A 3 1.70 -5.27 12.51
N LEU A 4 1.09 -4.09 12.35
CA LEU A 4 -0.15 -3.70 13.02
C LEU A 4 -1.27 -3.69 11.99
N GLU A 5 -2.20 -4.62 12.12
CA GLU A 5 -3.41 -4.69 11.29
C GLU A 5 -4.62 -4.16 12.08
N PHE A 6 -5.42 -3.31 11.44
CA PHE A 6 -6.64 -2.78 12.04
C PHE A 6 -7.67 -2.42 10.96
N ILE A 7 -8.94 -2.59 11.31
CA ILE A 7 -10.06 -2.17 10.45
C ILE A 7 -10.40 -0.72 10.78
N THR A 8 -10.51 0.11 9.75
CA THR A 8 -10.94 1.50 9.90
C THR A 8 -11.72 1.96 8.68
N LYS A 9 -12.20 3.21 8.73
CA LYS A 9 -12.86 3.89 7.62
C LYS A 9 -11.92 4.91 7.01
N LEU A 10 -11.97 5.02 5.68
CA LEU A 10 -11.43 6.15 4.97
C LEU A 10 -12.43 7.31 5.04
N LYS A 11 -11.99 8.48 5.50
CA LYS A 11 -12.80 9.69 5.51
C LYS A 11 -11.96 10.87 5.05
N ASP A 12 -12.46 11.64 4.09
CA ASP A 12 -11.77 12.83 3.55
C ASP A 12 -10.32 12.52 3.09
N ASN A 13 -10.13 11.36 2.45
CA ASN A 13 -8.82 10.81 2.04
C ASN A 13 -7.83 10.57 3.20
N GLN A 14 -8.32 10.39 4.42
CA GLN A 14 -7.51 10.09 5.60
C GLN A 14 -7.91 8.74 6.20
N ILE A 15 -6.89 7.96 6.57
CA ILE A 15 -7.04 6.71 7.33
C ILE A 15 -7.11 7.10 8.80
N LEU A 16 -8.27 6.90 9.43
CA LEU A 16 -8.42 7.19 10.85
C LEU A 16 -7.76 6.09 11.68
N VAL A 17 -6.77 6.45 12.49
CA VAL A 17 -6.09 5.51 13.40
C VAL A 17 -6.92 5.30 14.67
N PRO A 18 -7.38 4.08 14.97
CA PRO A 18 -8.13 3.79 16.19
C PRO A 18 -7.35 4.12 17.47
N PRO A 19 -8.00 4.68 18.52
CA PRO A 19 -7.31 5.10 19.74
C PRO A 19 -6.51 3.98 20.44
N ASN A 20 -6.97 2.74 20.34
CA ASN A 20 -6.33 1.57 20.96
C ASN A 20 -4.97 1.21 20.34
N ILE A 21 -4.64 1.73 19.15
CA ILE A 21 -3.34 1.48 18.49
C ILE A 21 -2.48 2.75 18.39
N GLN A 22 -3.00 3.93 18.76
CA GLN A 22 -2.23 5.17 18.72
C GLN A 22 -0.98 5.09 19.59
N SER A 23 -1.09 4.50 20.78
CA SER A 23 0.04 4.29 21.68
C SER A 23 1.16 3.43 21.07
N ALA A 24 0.82 2.46 20.22
CA ALA A 24 1.80 1.65 19.51
C ALA A 24 2.55 2.48 18.44
N LEU A 25 1.88 3.48 17.86
CA LEU A 25 2.43 4.36 16.82
C LEU A 25 3.18 5.58 17.39
N GLU A 26 2.91 6.02 18.63
CA GLU A 26 3.59 7.16 19.26
C GLU A 26 5.13 7.00 19.27
N SER A 27 5.62 5.77 19.41
CA SER A 27 7.07 5.46 19.35
C SER A 27 7.72 5.75 17.98
N ASN A 28 6.92 6.05 16.96
CA ASN A 28 7.33 6.33 15.57
C ASN A 28 6.77 7.66 15.03
N LYS A 29 6.32 8.57 15.90
CA LYS A 29 5.66 9.84 15.54
C LYS A 29 6.41 10.73 14.55
N ASP A 30 7.75 10.68 14.57
CA ASP A 30 8.62 11.48 13.72
C ASP A 30 9.42 10.63 12.71
N LYS A 31 9.02 9.36 12.51
CA LYS A 31 9.67 8.46 11.57
C LYS A 31 8.83 8.29 10.32
N GLU A 32 9.51 8.08 9.19
CA GLU A 32 8.84 7.63 7.98
C GLU A 32 8.26 6.22 8.22
N ILE A 33 6.96 6.07 7.98
CA ILE A 33 6.27 4.79 8.13
C ILE A 33 5.80 4.30 6.76
N ARG A 34 5.89 2.99 6.55
CA ARG A 34 5.29 2.33 5.38
C ARG A 34 3.87 1.89 5.75
N VAL A 35 2.89 2.30 4.96
CA VAL A 35 1.49 1.91 5.11
C VAL A 35 1.10 0.96 3.98
N ILE A 36 0.49 -0.17 4.32
CA ILE A 36 -0.07 -1.13 3.35
C ILE A 36 -1.59 -1.06 3.50
N VAL A 37 -2.29 -0.73 2.42
CA VAL A 37 -3.76 -0.62 2.39
C VAL A 37 -4.30 -1.75 1.55
N LEU A 38 -5.18 -2.56 2.14
CA LEU A 38 -5.94 -3.60 1.46
C LEU A 38 -7.37 -3.08 1.24
N ILE A 39 -7.84 -3.11 -0.01
CA ILE A 39 -9.17 -2.63 -0.40
C ILE A 39 -9.96 -3.82 -0.93
N GLU A 40 -11.19 -4.01 -0.43
CA GLU A 40 -12.10 -5.04 -0.93
C GLU A 40 -12.61 -4.68 -2.33
N ASP A 41 -12.48 -5.61 -3.27
CA ASP A 41 -13.13 -5.50 -4.58
C ASP A 41 -14.62 -5.79 -4.43
N ASN A 42 -15.43 -4.75 -4.52
CA ASN A 42 -16.88 -4.84 -4.44
C ASN A 42 -17.55 -5.09 -5.81
N GLY A 43 -16.79 -5.49 -6.83
CA GLY A 43 -17.27 -5.87 -8.16
C GLY A 43 -17.87 -4.73 -8.99
N THR A 44 -17.99 -3.52 -8.42
CA THR A 44 -18.48 -2.32 -9.12
C THR A 44 -17.36 -1.35 -9.46
N HIS A 45 -16.24 -1.43 -8.74
CA HIS A 45 -15.01 -0.72 -9.05
C HIS A 45 -13.97 -1.77 -9.40
N THR A 46 -13.69 -1.89 -10.70
CA THR A 46 -12.56 -2.65 -11.25
C THR A 46 -11.24 -1.99 -10.84
N PHE A 47 -10.92 -2.03 -9.54
CA PHE A 47 -9.54 -1.88 -9.05
C PHE A 47 -8.64 -2.92 -9.74
N HIS A 48 -9.21 -4.07 -10.09
CA HIS A 48 -8.72 -4.93 -11.15
C HIS A 48 -9.13 -4.35 -12.52
N HIS A 49 -8.31 -3.47 -13.08
CA HIS A 49 -8.09 -3.22 -14.52
C HIS A 49 -8.24 -1.80 -15.10
N HIS A 50 -8.83 -0.79 -14.46
CA HIS A 50 -9.12 0.46 -15.22
C HIS A 50 -8.82 1.81 -14.57
N ASP A 51 -8.23 1.89 -13.37
CA ASP A 51 -7.68 3.17 -12.91
C ASP A 51 -6.19 3.26 -13.32
N PRO A 52 -5.85 4.01 -14.38
CA PRO A 52 -4.47 4.13 -14.86
C PRO A 52 -3.55 4.75 -13.80
N ILE A 53 -4.08 5.57 -12.89
CA ILE A 53 -3.28 6.19 -11.82
C ILE A 53 -2.93 5.15 -10.77
N VAL A 54 -3.88 4.29 -10.39
CA VAL A 54 -3.61 3.20 -9.43
C VAL A 54 -2.63 2.20 -10.03
N GLN A 55 -2.82 1.80 -11.28
CA GLN A 55 -1.89 0.87 -11.96
C GLN A 55 -0.49 1.45 -12.09
N GLN A 56 -0.37 2.70 -12.55
CA GLN A 56 0.91 3.37 -12.66
C GLN A 56 1.58 3.51 -11.29
N THR A 57 0.84 3.93 -10.27
CA THR A 57 1.38 4.10 -8.91
C THR A 57 1.83 2.77 -8.32
N VAL A 58 1.02 1.71 -8.45
CA VAL A 58 1.38 0.37 -7.97
C VAL A 58 2.59 -0.16 -8.74
N GLN A 59 2.62 0.00 -10.07
CA GLN A 59 3.75 -0.43 -10.90
C GLN A 59 5.04 0.31 -10.51
N GLU A 60 5.00 1.63 -10.40
CA GLU A 60 6.16 2.44 -9.99
C GLU A 60 6.65 2.07 -8.59
N GLN A 61 5.75 1.87 -7.63
CA GLN A 61 6.11 1.51 -6.26
C GLN A 61 6.60 0.06 -6.13
N PHE A 62 6.02 -0.86 -6.90
CA PHE A 62 6.47 -2.25 -6.97
C PHE A 62 7.86 -2.32 -7.60
N LEU A 63 8.09 -1.65 -8.75
CA LEU A 63 9.37 -1.64 -9.46
C LEU A 63 10.49 -0.93 -8.68
N LYS A 64 10.19 0.10 -7.89
CA LYS A 64 11.18 0.73 -6.98
C LYS A 64 11.74 -0.23 -5.92
N GLY A 65 11.05 -1.34 -5.65
CA GLY A 65 11.48 -2.38 -4.72
C GLY A 65 12.37 -3.45 -5.35
N TYR A 66 12.47 -3.53 -6.68
CA TYR A 66 13.32 -4.46 -7.40
C TYR A 66 14.52 -3.69 -7.97
N ALA A 67 15.72 -4.22 -7.81
CA ALA A 67 16.87 -3.72 -8.56
C ALA A 67 16.66 -4.07 -10.05
N ASP A 68 17.20 -3.28 -10.99
CA ASP A 68 17.16 -3.61 -12.43
C ASP A 68 17.72 -5.02 -12.72
N SER A 69 18.57 -5.54 -11.83
CA SER A 69 19.14 -6.90 -11.86
C SER A 69 18.14 -8.02 -11.54
N ASP A 70 17.03 -7.73 -10.88
CA ASP A 70 16.00 -8.70 -10.49
C ASP A 70 14.86 -8.78 -11.53
N SER A 71 14.97 -8.04 -12.64
CA SER A 71 14.11 -8.21 -13.82
C SER A 71 14.46 -9.51 -14.54
N ILE A 72 14.08 -10.64 -13.95
CA ILE A 72 14.16 -11.99 -14.54
C ILE A 72 13.00 -12.20 -15.53
N TYR A 73 12.71 -11.21 -16.37
CA TYR A 73 12.07 -11.51 -17.64
C TYR A 73 13.19 -11.85 -18.60
N ASP A 74 13.42 -13.16 -18.70
CA ASP A 74 14.28 -13.80 -19.68
C ASP A 74 13.92 -13.26 -21.07
N ASN A 75 14.83 -12.49 -21.66
CA ASN A 75 14.85 -12.25 -23.09
C ASN A 75 15.22 -13.56 -23.79
N SER A 76 14.35 -14.56 -23.73
CA SER A 76 14.41 -15.74 -24.55
C SER A 76 13.76 -15.42 -25.90
N ILE A 77 14.61 -14.91 -26.80
CA ILE A 77 14.69 -15.06 -28.27
C ILE A 77 13.39 -15.36 -29.02
#